data_AF-A0A1L8EDB9-F1
#
_entry.id   AF-A0A1L8EDB9-F1
#
_cell.length_a   1.000
_cell.length_b   1.000
_cell.length_c   1.000
_cell.angle_alpha   90.00
_cell.angle_beta   90.00
_cell.angle_gamma   90.00
#
_symmetry.space_group_name_H-M   'P 1'
#
loop_
_entity.id
_entity.type
_entity.pdbx_description
1 polymer ?
#
loop_
_entity_poly.entity_id
_entity_poly.type
_entity_poly.pdbx_seq_one_letter_code
_entity_poly.pdbx_strand_id
1 'polypeptide(L)'
;MSLKLLKQSVNIVETNESCDNKKPSLSKRKKSSMNRDTQMKKQQRQNLQQVKSELISKDKKSEENIKRLLALSMNTINVKDAEKIVQRAHKGRYVNKVIPKVEQESIFTEEDFRKFEEEYFNT
;
A
#
# COMPACT_ATOMS: atom_id res chain seq x y z
N MET A 1 -7.94 32.56 -11.29
CA MET A 1 -6.48 32.39 -11.13
C MET A 1 -5.79 33.62 -11.73
N SER A 2 -5.00 34.39 -10.96
CA SER A 2 -4.41 35.64 -11.48
C SER A 2 -3.14 35.36 -12.29
N LEU A 3 -2.97 36.06 -13.42
CA LEU A 3 -1.75 36.01 -14.24
C LEU A 3 -0.46 36.31 -13.43
N LYS A 4 -0.59 37.12 -12.36
CA LYS A 4 0.51 37.46 -11.46
C LYS A 4 1.05 36.22 -10.73
N LEU A 5 0.16 35.34 -10.24
CA LEU A 5 0.55 34.10 -9.58
C LEU A 5 1.23 33.13 -10.55
N LEU A 6 0.72 33.05 -11.79
CA LEU A 6 1.26 32.17 -12.83
C LEU A 6 2.66 32.63 -13.28
N LYS A 7 2.86 33.95 -13.41
CA LYS A 7 4.19 34.53 -13.67
C LYS A 7 5.18 34.30 -12.52
N GLN A 8 4.69 34.33 -11.29
CA GLN A 8 5.50 34.08 -10.10
C GLN A 8 5.90 32.60 -9.99
N SER A 9 5.01 31.65 -10.32
CA SER A 9 5.35 30.22 -10.32
C SER A 9 6.39 29.87 -11.39
N VAL A 10 6.34 30.48 -12.57
CA VAL A 10 7.34 30.27 -13.62
C VAL A 10 8.73 30.76 -13.18
N ASN A 11 8.82 31.95 -12.57
CA ASN A 11 10.11 32.46 -12.04
C ASN A 11 10.70 31.57 -10.93
N ILE A 12 9.87 30.96 -10.10
CA ILE A 12 10.33 30.05 -9.04
C ILE A 12 10.93 28.77 -9.64
N VAL A 13 10.40 28.28 -10.75
CA VAL A 13 10.92 27.10 -11.46
C VAL A 13 12.26 27.43 -12.12
N GLU A 14 12.36 28.54 -12.84
CA GLU A 14 13.58 28.95 -13.56
C GLU A 14 14.76 29.27 -12.60
N THR A 15 14.49 29.85 -11.43
CA THR A 15 15.55 30.24 -10.47
C THR A 15 16.20 29.06 -9.74
N ASN A 16 15.61 27.86 -9.77
CA ASN A 16 16.21 26.66 -9.18
C ASN A 16 17.27 26.01 -10.07
N GLU A 17 17.35 26.36 -11.36
CA GLU A 17 18.35 25.79 -12.29
C GLU A 17 19.65 26.60 -12.38
N SER A 18 19.68 27.83 -11.91
CA SER A 18 20.88 28.68 -11.93
C SER A 18 21.28 29.13 -10.52
N CYS A 19 22.01 28.28 -9.81
CA CYS A 19 22.78 28.72 -8.64
C CYS A 19 24.03 29.48 -9.12
N ASP A 20 23.86 30.70 -9.64
CA ASP A 20 24.98 31.62 -9.83
C ASP A 20 24.70 33.01 -9.30
N ASN A 21 25.70 33.48 -8.56
CA ASN A 21 25.75 34.63 -7.69
C ASN A 21 25.32 35.96 -8.35
N LYS A 22 24.50 36.76 -7.64
CA LYS A 22 24.61 38.24 -7.53
C LYS A 22 23.57 38.81 -6.56
N LYS A 23 24.02 39.52 -5.52
CA LYS A 23 23.18 40.39 -4.67
C LYS A 23 23.34 41.85 -5.11
N PRO A 24 22.29 42.67 -5.23
CA PRO A 24 22.45 44.11 -5.30
C PRO A 24 22.46 44.71 -3.89
N SER A 25 23.44 45.57 -3.63
CA SER A 25 23.60 46.34 -2.40
C SER A 25 22.65 47.54 -2.38
N LEU A 26 21.89 47.71 -1.29
CA LEU A 26 21.22 48.98 -0.97
C LEU A 26 21.43 49.36 0.50
N SER A 27 21.48 50.67 0.69
CA SER A 27 22.15 51.47 1.71
C SER A 27 21.63 51.41 3.14
N LYS A 28 22.55 51.68 4.08
CA LYS A 28 22.36 51.83 5.54
C LYS A 28 21.30 52.90 5.91
N ARG A 29 20.40 52.59 6.86
CA ARG A 29 19.94 53.54 7.91
C ARG A 29 19.24 52.86 9.10
N LYS A 30 19.61 53.36 10.29
CA LYS A 30 19.03 53.30 11.66
C LYS A 30 18.91 51.94 12.40
N LYS A 31 19.74 51.82 13.45
CA LYS A 31 19.58 50.92 14.60
C LYS A 31 18.56 51.53 15.58
N SER A 32 17.49 50.79 15.95
CA SER A 32 17.02 50.66 17.36
C SER A 32 15.78 49.77 17.53
N SER A 33 15.73 48.58 16.91
CA SER A 33 14.75 47.53 17.32
C SER A 33 15.15 46.08 16.98
N MET A 34 16.32 45.85 16.37
CA MET A 34 16.65 44.59 15.69
C MET A 34 16.86 43.35 16.57
N ASN A 35 16.91 43.45 17.90
CA ASN A 35 17.29 42.29 18.71
C ASN A 35 16.16 41.28 18.93
N ARG A 36 14.89 41.71 19.01
CA ARG A 36 13.76 40.77 19.16
C ARG A 36 13.41 40.09 17.84
N ASP A 37 13.37 40.84 16.73
CA ASP A 37 13.04 40.29 15.41
C ASP A 37 14.10 39.30 14.90
N THR A 38 15.38 39.52 15.23
CA THR A 38 16.45 38.58 14.83
C THR A 38 16.49 37.33 15.70
N GLN A 39 16.14 37.43 16.99
CA GLN A 39 15.97 36.25 17.86
C GLN A 39 14.75 35.42 17.48
N MET A 40 13.60 36.06 17.23
CA MET A 40 12.39 35.39 16.75
C MET A 40 12.63 34.69 15.41
N LYS A 41 13.29 35.37 14.44
CA LYS A 41 13.68 34.73 13.17
C LYS A 41 14.67 33.58 13.34
N LYS A 42 15.59 33.64 14.31
CA LYS A 42 16.51 32.52 14.61
C LYS A 42 15.77 31.33 15.21
N GLN A 43 14.86 31.54 16.16
CA GLN A 43 14.05 30.49 16.76
C GLN A 43 13.12 29.84 15.72
N GLN A 44 12.50 30.64 14.85
CA GLN A 44 11.65 30.15 13.78
C GLN A 44 12.45 29.34 12.74
N ARG A 45 13.70 29.72 12.44
CA ARG A 45 14.61 28.95 11.58
C ARG A 45 15.05 27.63 12.20
N GLN A 46 15.32 27.61 13.51
CA GLN A 46 15.65 26.38 14.25
C GLN A 46 14.45 25.40 14.25
N ASN A 47 13.24 25.91 14.45
CA ASN A 47 12.02 25.14 14.40
C ASN A 47 11.76 24.55 12.99
N LEU A 48 11.94 25.35 11.93
CA LEU A 48 11.84 24.86 10.56
C LEU A 48 12.87 23.78 10.21
N GLN A 49 14.08 23.86 10.76
CA GLN A 49 15.12 22.85 10.52
C GLN A 49 14.78 21.52 11.20
N GLN A 50 14.22 21.57 12.42
CA GLN A 50 13.69 20.40 13.13
C GLN A 50 12.50 19.76 12.39
N VAL A 51 11.54 20.58 11.94
CA VAL A 51 10.39 20.13 11.14
C VAL A 51 10.87 19.50 9.82
N LYS A 52 11.86 20.09 9.14
CA LYS A 52 12.45 19.50 7.93
C LYS A 52 13.12 18.16 8.21
N SER A 53 13.86 18.01 9.30
CA SER A 53 14.44 16.72 9.67
C SER A 53 13.40 15.66 10.04
N GLU A 54 12.28 16.05 10.64
CA GLU A 54 11.15 15.14 10.91
C GLU A 54 10.37 14.74 9.65
N LEU A 55 10.36 15.59 8.62
CA LEU A 55 9.75 15.25 7.34
C LEU A 55 10.64 14.24 6.58
N ILE A 56 11.95 14.45 6.57
CA ILE A 56 12.94 13.52 5.97
C ILE A 56 12.89 12.12 6.61
N SER A 57 12.58 12.02 7.91
CA SER A 57 12.47 10.73 8.60
C SER A 57 11.15 9.98 8.31
N LYS A 58 10.10 10.69 7.88
CA LYS A 58 8.79 10.09 7.49
C LYS A 58 8.78 9.56 6.06
N ASP A 59 9.74 9.96 5.23
CA ASP A 59 9.81 9.55 3.82
C ASP A 59 10.11 8.07 3.64
N LYS A 60 10.85 7.41 4.55
CA LYS A 60 11.23 6.00 4.38
C LYS A 60 10.02 5.07 4.23
N LYS A 61 8.98 5.24 5.06
CA LYS A 61 7.76 4.43 4.98
C LYS A 61 6.94 4.77 3.73
N SER A 62 6.94 6.03 3.33
CA SER A 62 6.28 6.49 2.11
C SER A 62 6.96 5.89 0.86
N GLU A 63 8.29 5.96 0.79
CA GLU A 63 9.10 5.38 -0.27
C GLU A 63 8.96 3.85 -0.35
N GLU A 64 8.95 3.16 0.80
CA GLU A 64 8.69 1.72 0.85
C GLU A 64 7.29 1.39 0.31
N ASN A 65 6.27 2.16 0.69
CA ASN A 65 4.92 1.97 0.19
C ASN A 65 4.82 2.25 -1.31
N ILE A 66 5.50 3.28 -1.82
CA ILE A 66 5.56 3.58 -3.26
C ILE A 66 6.26 2.44 -4.01
N LYS A 67 7.38 1.92 -3.50
CA LYS A 67 8.08 0.75 -4.08
C LYS A 67 7.18 -0.49 -4.13
N ARG A 68 6.44 -0.76 -3.05
CA ARG A 68 5.47 -1.87 -3.01
C ARG A 68 4.34 -1.66 -4.01
N LEU A 69 3.80 -0.45 -4.12
CA LEU A 69 2.72 -0.13 -5.05
C LEU A 69 3.17 -0.28 -6.51
N LEU A 70 4.40 0.16 -6.82
CA LEU A 70 5.00 -0.01 -8.14
C LEU A 70 5.26 -1.49 -8.48
N ALA A 71 5.72 -2.28 -7.51
CA ALA A 71 5.89 -3.72 -7.71
C ALA A 71 4.56 -4.44 -7.98
N LEU A 72 3.46 -3.99 -7.34
CA LEU A 72 2.12 -4.52 -7.58
C LEU A 72 1.52 -4.06 -8.91
N SER A 73 1.75 -2.80 -9.32
CA SER A 73 1.23 -2.26 -10.58
C SER A 73 1.99 -2.81 -11.79
N MET A 74 3.30 -2.99 -11.67
CA MET A 74 4.17 -3.59 -12.69
C MET A 74 4.35 -5.08 -12.44
N ASN A 75 3.29 -5.81 -12.11
CA ASN A 75 3.35 -7.25 -11.91
C ASN A 75 3.52 -7.97 -13.26
N THR A 76 4.69 -7.80 -13.88
CA THR A 76 5.12 -8.56 -15.03
C THR A 76 5.42 -9.96 -14.53
N ILE A 77 4.50 -10.88 -14.77
CA ILE A 77 4.72 -12.29 -14.49
C ILE A 77 5.89 -12.74 -15.35
N ASN A 78 6.96 -13.23 -14.72
CA ASN A 78 8.07 -13.84 -15.44
C ASN A 78 7.52 -14.97 -16.31
N VAL A 79 7.95 -15.05 -17.57
CA VAL A 79 7.48 -16.08 -18.52
C VAL A 79 7.59 -17.49 -17.93
N LYS A 80 8.70 -17.77 -17.23
CA LYS A 80 8.92 -19.05 -16.52
C LYS A 80 7.89 -19.34 -15.44
N ASP A 81 7.41 -18.32 -14.74
CA ASP A 81 6.43 -18.50 -13.67
C ASP A 81 5.01 -18.57 -14.26
N ALA A 82 4.73 -17.85 -15.34
CA ALA A 82 3.50 -18.00 -16.12
C ALA A 82 3.35 -19.44 -16.65
N GLU A 83 4.40 -20.00 -17.25
CA GLU A 83 4.43 -21.39 -17.73
C GLU A 83 4.17 -22.39 -16.60
N LYS A 84 4.80 -22.21 -15.43
CA LYS A 84 4.54 -23.07 -14.26
C LYS A 84 3.10 -22.98 -13.78
N ILE A 85 2.50 -21.79 -13.79
CA ILE A 85 1.10 -21.59 -13.40
C ILE A 85 0.18 -22.36 -14.37
N VAL A 86 0.42 -22.23 -15.68
CA VAL A 86 -0.33 -22.94 -16.72
C VAL A 86 -0.17 -24.46 -16.57
N GLN A 87 1.07 -24.94 -16.40
CA GLN A 87 1.34 -26.36 -16.21
C GLN A 87 0.68 -26.90 -14.93
N ARG A 88 0.68 -26.13 -13.84
CA ARG A 88 0.01 -26.52 -12.59
C ARG A 88 -1.51 -26.53 -12.73
N ALA A 89 -2.08 -25.56 -13.44
CA ALA A 89 -3.50 -25.51 -13.72
C ALA A 89 -3.93 -26.71 -14.57
N HIS A 90 -3.18 -27.04 -15.62
CA HIS A 90 -3.42 -28.20 -16.46
C HIS A 90 -3.24 -29.53 -15.70
N LYS A 91 -2.19 -29.62 -14.87
CA LYS A 91 -1.95 -30.81 -14.03
C LYS A 91 -3.07 -31.03 -13.02
N GLY A 92 -3.74 -29.96 -12.60
CA GLY A 92 -4.80 -30.00 -11.60
C GLY A 92 -4.33 -30.50 -10.23
N ARG A 93 -5.20 -30.38 -9.23
CA ARG A 93 -5.14 -31.23 -8.03
C ARG A 93 -6.25 -32.25 -8.17
N TYR A 94 -6.04 -33.24 -9.04
CA TYR A 94 -6.90 -34.43 -9.07
C TYR A 94 -6.60 -35.25 -7.81
N VAL A 95 -7.11 -34.79 -6.67
CA VAL A 95 -7.17 -35.62 -5.48
C VAL A 95 -8.32 -36.58 -5.73
N ASN A 96 -8.00 -37.84 -6.02
CA ASN A 96 -9.00 -38.89 -5.98
C ASN A 96 -9.60 -38.84 -4.59
N LYS A 97 -10.83 -38.35 -4.48
CA LYS A 97 -11.59 -38.40 -3.24
C LYS A 97 -11.83 -39.88 -2.99
N VAL A 98 -10.98 -40.50 -2.17
CA VAL A 98 -11.23 -41.84 -1.64
C VAL A 98 -12.45 -41.66 -0.74
N ILE A 99 -13.63 -41.94 -1.28
CA ILE A 99 -14.84 -42.04 -0.48
C ILE A 99 -14.65 -43.32 0.33
N PRO A 100 -14.51 -43.24 1.67
CA PRO A 100 -14.42 -44.44 2.47
C PRO A 100 -15.69 -45.26 2.22
N LYS A 101 -15.52 -46.52 1.83
CA LYS A 101 -16.61 -47.49 1.81
C LYS A 101 -16.99 -47.72 3.28
N VAL A 102 -17.88 -46.87 3.80
CA VAL A 102 -18.52 -47.14 5.07
C VAL A 102 -19.48 -48.28 4.79
N GLU A 103 -19.17 -49.46 5.31
CA GLU A 103 -20.12 -50.56 5.38
C GLU A 103 -21.28 -50.05 6.24
N GLN A 104 -22.39 -49.71 5.59
CA GLN A 104 -23.60 -49.30 6.29
C GLN A 104 -24.21 -50.56 6.88
N GLU A 105 -23.92 -50.83 8.15
CA GLU A 105 -24.66 -51.83 8.90
C GLU A 105 -26.13 -51.39 8.97
N SER A 106 -27.04 -52.25 8.51
CA SER A 106 -28.47 -51.99 8.65
C SER A 106 -28.81 -51.96 10.14
N ILE A 107 -29.48 -50.90 10.58
CA ILE A 107 -29.97 -50.77 11.96
C ILE A 107 -31.15 -51.73 12.21
N PHE A 108 -31.82 -52.16 11.14
CA PHE A 108 -32.95 -53.09 11.21
C PHE A 108 -32.49 -54.53 11.16
N THR A 109 -33.02 -55.33 12.08
CA THR A 109 -32.84 -56.79 12.15
C THR A 109 -33.96 -57.51 11.41
N GLU A 110 -33.75 -58.78 11.05
CA GLU A 110 -34.78 -59.62 10.41
C GLU A 110 -36.09 -59.70 11.22
N GLU A 111 -36.01 -59.59 12.55
CA GLU A 111 -37.19 -59.55 13.42
C GLU A 111 -38.01 -58.27 13.27
N ASP A 112 -37.36 -57.14 13.00
CA ASP A 112 -38.04 -55.85 12.79
C ASP A 112 -38.81 -55.87 11.46
N PHE A 113 -38.25 -56.52 10.43
CA PHE A 113 -38.95 -56.72 9.17
C PHE A 113 -40.17 -57.64 9.34
N ARG A 114 -40.09 -58.70 10.15
CA ARG A 114 -41.26 -59.55 10.43
C ARG A 114 -42.39 -58.80 11.13
N LYS A 115 -42.07 -58.00 12.15
CA LYS A 115 -43.08 -57.19 12.84
C LYS A 115 -43.75 -56.19 11.89
N PHE A 116 -42.97 -55.57 11.01
CA PHE A 116 -43.50 -54.66 9.98
C PHE A 116 -44.41 -55.39 8.99
N GLU A 117 -44.04 -56.59 8.53
CA GLU A 117 -44.88 -57.39 7.64
C GLU A 117 -46.22 -57.75 8.30
N GLU A 118 -46.19 -58.14 9.58
CA GLU A 118 -47.39 -58.48 10.34
C GLU A 118 -48.34 -57.30 10.54
N GLU A 119 -47.82 -56.08 10.73
CA GLU A 119 -48.63 -54.89 10.96
C GLU A 119 -49.29 -54.35 9.67
N TYR A 120 -48.61 -54.46 8.53
CA TYR A 120 -49.04 -53.80 7.29
C TYR A 120 -49.56 -54.74 6.20
N PHE A 121 -49.22 -56.03 6.23
CA PHE A 121 -49.54 -56.97 5.15
C PHE A 121 -50.41 -58.17 5.58
N ASN A 122 -50.69 -58.34 6.87
CA ASN A 122 -51.67 -59.34 7.34
C ASN A 122 -53.10 -58.77 7.26
N THR A 123 -53.69 -58.81 6.07
CA THR A 123 -55.16 -58.78 5.84
C THR A 123 -55.66 -60.12 5.35
#